data_AF-A0A1C5IQ51-F1
#
_entry.id   AF-A0A1C5IQ51-F1
#
_cell.length_a   1.000
_cell.length_b   1.000
_cell.length_c   1.000
_cell.angle_alpha   90.00
_cell.angle_beta   90.00
_cell.angle_gamma   90.00
#
_symmetry.space_group_name_H-M   'P 1'
#
loop_
_entity.id
_entity.type
_entity.pdbx_description
1 polymer ?
#
loop_
_entity_poly.entity_id
_entity_poly.type
_entity_poly.pdbx_seq_one_letter_code
_entity_poly.pdbx_strand_id
1 'polypeptide(L)'
;MAAIWVEHAMFYGDIHLTHDLNAATVGFHRYRPIPPPANYHHRLTGAAGEHTERFETLDRLLTAGRPTEPHYHLAFLAVAPTAQRRGLGTAMLAHHRTRLDRIDLPSWTDTTTAAHTLYTRHGYTPRPAITLPNGPTLQPMRRNPDQRGAVPTNAAHPADRRRQVLNS
;
A
#
# COMPACT_ATOMS: atom_id res chain seq x y z
N MET A 1 4.56 15.86 -9.18
CA MET A 1 4.56 14.39 -9.01
C MET A 1 3.19 13.82 -8.63
N ALA A 2 2.54 14.26 -7.53
CA ALA A 2 1.30 13.62 -7.04
C ALA A 2 0.15 13.53 -8.07
N ALA A 3 -0.15 14.61 -8.78
CA ALA A 3 -1.22 14.63 -9.81
C ALA A 3 -1.02 13.56 -10.89
N ILE A 4 0.21 13.32 -11.33
CA ILE A 4 0.56 12.32 -12.35
C ILE A 4 0.19 10.91 -11.86
N TRP A 5 0.51 10.61 -10.60
CA TRP A 5 0.20 9.31 -9.99
C TRP A 5 -1.28 9.15 -9.64
N VAL A 6 -1.98 10.24 -9.28
CA VAL A 6 -3.43 10.25 -9.09
C VAL A 6 -4.14 9.91 -10.40
N GLU A 7 -3.82 10.60 -11.49
CA GLU A 7 -4.38 10.28 -12.81
C GLU A 7 -4.05 8.84 -13.23
N HIS A 8 -2.81 8.38 -12.98
CA HIS A 8 -2.42 7.01 -13.30
C HIS A 8 -3.23 5.98 -12.50
N ALA A 9 -3.55 6.27 -11.24
CA ALA A 9 -4.39 5.41 -10.40
C ALA A 9 -5.83 5.32 -10.91
N MET A 10 -6.35 6.31 -11.66
CA MET A 10 -7.68 6.20 -12.29
C MET A 10 -7.77 5.07 -13.31
N PHE A 11 -6.64 4.62 -13.88
CA PHE A 11 -6.59 3.55 -14.87
C PHE A 11 -6.01 2.24 -14.32
N TYR A 12 -5.11 2.31 -13.35
CA TYR A 12 -4.31 1.17 -12.88
C TYR A 12 -4.42 0.90 -11.37
N GLY A 13 -5.29 1.62 -10.67
CA GLY A 13 -5.35 1.56 -9.22
C GLY A 13 -6.73 1.89 -8.68
N ASP A 14 -6.74 2.25 -7.40
CA ASP A 14 -7.93 2.67 -6.68
C ASP A 14 -7.73 4.08 -6.13
N ILE A 15 -8.80 4.87 -6.17
CA ILE A 15 -8.93 6.15 -5.47
C ILE A 15 -10.16 6.08 -4.59
N HIS A 16 -10.00 6.31 -3.29
CA HIS A 16 -11.12 6.40 -2.35
C HIS A 16 -11.15 7.79 -1.74
N LEU A 17 -12.35 8.35 -1.62
CA LEU A 17 -12.59 9.70 -1.10
C LEU A 17 -13.65 9.63 -0.02
N THR A 18 -13.53 10.49 1.00
CA THR A 18 -14.65 10.76 1.90
C THR A 18 -15.72 11.56 1.15
N HIS A 19 -16.98 11.43 1.58
CA HIS A 19 -18.11 12.13 0.94
C HIS A 19 -17.93 13.65 0.90
N ASP A 20 -17.32 14.22 1.95
CA ASP A 20 -17.00 15.64 2.07
C ASP A 20 -15.70 16.05 1.37
N LEU A 21 -15.05 15.13 0.65
CA LEU A 21 -13.79 15.31 -0.08
C LEU A 21 -12.60 15.76 0.79
N ASN A 22 -12.72 15.66 2.11
CA ASN A 22 -11.68 16.10 3.04
C ASN A 22 -10.56 15.08 3.24
N ALA A 23 -10.74 13.83 2.79
CA ALA A 23 -9.68 12.84 2.80
C ALA A 23 -9.72 11.92 1.59
N ALA A 24 -8.53 11.48 1.18
CA ALA A 24 -8.34 10.63 0.02
C ALA A 24 -7.26 9.56 0.29
N THR A 25 -7.45 8.37 -0.29
CA THR A 25 -6.38 7.40 -0.50
C THR A 25 -6.24 7.10 -1.97
N VAL A 26 -4.99 6.87 -2.38
CA VAL A 26 -4.63 6.49 -3.75
C VAL A 26 -3.68 5.33 -3.66
N GLY A 27 -3.93 4.26 -4.41
CA GLY A 27 -3.05 3.12 -4.41
C GLY A 27 -3.22 2.21 -5.61
N PHE A 28 -2.40 1.16 -5.65
CA PHE A 28 -2.24 0.29 -6.80
C PHE A 28 -2.21 -1.18 -6.39
N HIS A 29 -2.94 -2.02 -7.11
CA HIS A 29 -2.85 -3.48 -6.96
C HIS A 29 -1.66 -4.00 -7.77
N ARG A 30 -0.55 -4.33 -7.10
CA ARG A 30 0.69 -4.77 -7.72
C ARG A 30 0.76 -6.30 -7.81
N TYR A 31 -0.21 -6.94 -8.48
CA TYR A 31 -0.14 -8.38 -8.81
C TYR A 31 0.92 -8.69 -9.88
N ARG A 32 1.22 -7.68 -10.71
CA ARG A 32 2.22 -7.70 -11.78
C ARG A 32 2.81 -6.30 -11.92
N PRO A 33 3.93 -6.13 -12.63
CA PRO A 33 4.42 -4.80 -12.99
C PRO A 33 3.32 -3.98 -13.67
N ILE A 34 3.15 -2.73 -13.25
CA ILE A 34 2.25 -1.77 -13.90
C ILE A 34 3.13 -0.86 -14.74
N PRO A 35 2.75 -0.56 -16.00
CA PRO A 35 3.51 0.38 -16.81
C PRO A 35 3.64 1.73 -16.08
N PRO A 36 4.74 2.47 -16.26
CA PRO A 36 4.85 3.81 -15.70
C PRO A 36 3.77 4.74 -16.29
N PRO A 37 3.47 5.87 -15.64
CA PRO A 37 2.62 6.90 -16.23
C PRO A 37 3.10 7.33 -17.61
N ALA A 38 2.18 7.61 -18.53
CA ALA A 38 2.54 8.06 -19.88
C ALA A 38 3.40 9.33 -19.84
N ASN A 39 4.48 9.35 -20.63
CA ASN A 39 5.44 10.46 -20.70
C ASN A 39 5.97 10.89 -19.32
N TYR A 40 6.17 9.95 -18.39
CA TYR A 40 6.43 10.25 -16.97
C TYR A 40 7.57 11.25 -16.77
N HIS A 41 8.73 11.04 -17.41
CA HIS A 41 9.88 11.93 -17.26
C HIS A 41 9.55 13.36 -17.69
N HIS A 42 8.99 13.56 -18.89
CA HIS A 42 8.58 14.90 -19.36
C HIS A 42 7.55 15.56 -18.44
N ARG A 43 6.54 14.80 -18.00
CA ARG A 43 5.51 15.29 -17.07
C ARG A 43 6.09 15.63 -15.70
N LEU A 44 7.06 14.85 -15.23
CA LEU A 44 7.75 15.09 -13.97
C LEU A 44 8.55 16.39 -14.06
N THR A 45 9.33 16.58 -15.12
CA THR A 45 10.09 17.80 -15.38
C THR A 45 9.19 19.03 -15.40
N GLY A 46 8.07 18.97 -16.15
CA GLY A 46 7.10 20.07 -16.20
C GLY A 46 6.44 20.36 -14.85
N ALA A 47 6.23 19.35 -14.00
CA ALA A 47 5.58 19.52 -12.70
C ALA A 47 6.55 19.88 -11.55
N ALA A 48 7.83 19.52 -11.66
CA ALA A 48 8.83 19.68 -10.60
C ALA A 48 9.81 20.84 -10.85
N GLY A 49 9.97 21.29 -12.10
CA GLY A 49 10.86 22.39 -12.46
C GLY A 49 12.30 22.13 -12.00
N GLU A 50 12.89 23.10 -11.30
CA GLU A 50 14.25 22.99 -10.75
C GLU A 50 14.44 21.84 -9.74
N HIS A 51 13.37 21.25 -9.22
CA HIS A 51 13.44 20.13 -8.27
C HIS A 51 13.35 18.74 -8.93
N THR A 52 13.39 18.66 -10.26
CA THR A 52 13.22 17.40 -11.02
C THR A 52 14.15 16.29 -10.54
N GLU A 53 15.44 16.55 -10.42
CA GLU A 53 16.43 15.55 -9.98
C GLU A 53 16.15 15.00 -8.57
N ARG A 54 15.61 15.84 -7.67
CA ARG A 54 15.22 15.42 -6.32
C ARG A 54 14.05 14.43 -6.36
N PHE A 55 13.07 14.69 -7.22
CA PHE A 55 11.94 13.80 -7.41
C PHE A 55 12.29 12.51 -8.14
N GLU A 56 13.24 12.54 -9.09
CA GLU A 56 13.76 11.31 -9.72
C GLU A 56 14.54 10.46 -8.73
N THR A 57 15.34 11.09 -7.86
CA THR A 57 16.05 10.40 -6.79
C THR A 57 15.07 9.75 -5.81
N LEU A 58 14.01 10.48 -5.43
CA LEU A 58 12.92 9.94 -4.62
C LEU A 58 12.27 8.72 -5.28
N ASP A 59 11.87 8.82 -6.54
CA ASP A 59 11.19 7.76 -7.28
C ASP A 59 12.06 6.48 -7.37
N ARG A 60 13.36 6.65 -7.63
CA ARG A 60 14.35 5.57 -7.69
C ARG A 60 14.49 4.87 -6.34
N LEU A 61 14.63 5.62 -5.25
CA LEU A 61 14.80 5.06 -3.90
C LEU A 61 13.55 4.31 -3.44
N LEU A 62 12.36 4.88 -3.67
CA LEU A 62 11.08 4.22 -3.35
C LEU A 62 10.86 2.95 -4.18
N THR A 63 11.23 2.97 -5.46
CA THR A 63 11.06 1.81 -6.33
C THR A 63 12.03 0.68 -5.97
N ALA A 64 13.28 1.00 -5.59
CA ALA A 64 14.28 0.00 -5.21
C ALA A 64 13.90 -0.79 -3.94
N GLY A 65 13.24 -0.14 -2.98
CA GLY A 65 12.80 -0.78 -1.73
C GLY A 65 11.46 -1.52 -1.83
N ARG A 66 10.74 -1.40 -2.95
CA ARG A 66 9.39 -1.95 -3.09
C ARG A 66 9.43 -3.48 -3.22
N PRO A 67 8.54 -4.22 -2.53
CA PRO A 67 8.48 -5.68 -2.67
C PRO A 67 8.10 -6.12 -4.09
N THR A 68 8.58 -7.31 -4.48
CA THR A 68 8.29 -7.94 -5.77
C THR A 68 7.09 -8.89 -5.73
N GLU A 69 6.73 -9.39 -4.54
CA GLU A 69 5.53 -10.20 -4.31
C GLU A 69 4.23 -9.40 -4.56
N PRO A 70 3.10 -10.07 -4.82
CA PRO A 70 1.81 -9.41 -4.91
C PRO A 70 1.46 -8.61 -3.65
N HIS A 71 1.16 -7.33 -3.82
CA HIS A 71 0.78 -6.44 -2.72
C HIS A 71 -0.09 -5.29 -3.22
N TYR A 72 -0.79 -4.64 -2.30
CA TYR A 72 -1.36 -3.32 -2.51
C TYR A 72 -0.29 -2.27 -2.17
N HIS A 73 -0.06 -1.32 -3.05
CA HIS A 73 0.80 -0.16 -2.79
C HIS A 73 -0.06 1.06 -2.48
N LEU A 74 -0.15 1.46 -1.21
CA LEU A 74 -0.79 2.69 -0.77
C LEU A 74 0.17 3.85 -1.01
N ALA A 75 0.00 4.53 -2.14
CA ALA A 75 0.90 5.60 -2.59
C ALA A 75 0.63 6.92 -1.86
N PHE A 76 -0.64 7.25 -1.64
CA PHE A 76 -1.02 8.47 -0.93
C PHE A 76 -2.13 8.21 0.08
N LEU A 77 -2.00 8.84 1.23
CA LEU A 77 -3.10 9.15 2.14
C LEU A 77 -3.01 10.64 2.45
N ALA A 78 -4.06 11.37 2.10
CA ALA A 78 -4.13 12.81 2.30
C ALA A 78 -5.37 13.17 3.10
N VAL A 79 -5.22 14.14 4.01
CA VAL A 79 -6.32 14.77 4.74
C VAL A 79 -6.15 16.28 4.60
N ALA A 80 -7.21 16.96 4.16
CA ALA A 80 -7.25 18.40 4.00
C ALA A 80 -6.78 19.09 5.30
N PRO A 81 -5.89 20.10 5.24
CA PRO A 81 -5.32 20.73 6.44
C PRO A 81 -6.36 21.20 7.46
N THR A 82 -7.47 21.76 7.00
CA THR A 82 -8.60 22.25 7.82
C THR A 82 -9.41 21.12 8.49
N ALA A 83 -9.26 19.88 8.01
CA ALA A 83 -9.95 18.69 8.49
C ALA A 83 -9.02 17.70 9.22
N GLN A 84 -7.74 18.05 9.40
CA GLN A 84 -6.79 17.23 10.17
C GLN A 84 -7.17 17.12 11.64
N ARG A 85 -6.65 16.08 12.31
CA ARG A 85 -6.93 15.74 13.73
C ARG A 85 -8.40 15.46 14.06
N ARG A 86 -9.24 15.22 13.05
CA ARG A 86 -10.65 14.82 13.20
C ARG A 86 -10.89 13.31 12.98
N GLY A 87 -9.82 12.50 13.01
CA GLY A 87 -9.91 11.05 12.81
C GLY A 87 -10.07 10.58 11.35
N LEU A 88 -10.06 11.48 10.36
CA LEU A 88 -10.23 11.10 8.95
C LEU A 88 -9.15 10.14 8.44
N GLY A 89 -7.87 10.38 8.79
CA GLY A 89 -6.79 9.46 8.41
C GLY A 89 -6.97 8.05 9.01
N THR A 90 -7.43 7.99 10.26
CA THR A 90 -7.80 6.73 10.93
C THR A 90 -8.95 6.03 10.21
N ALA A 91 -10.00 6.78 9.85
CA ALA A 91 -11.14 6.23 9.12
C ALA A 91 -10.73 5.67 7.75
N MET A 92 -9.89 6.40 7.00
CA MET A 92 -9.37 5.94 5.71
C MET A 92 -8.52 4.68 5.85
N LEU A 93 -7.64 4.59 6.85
CA LEU A 93 -6.82 3.38 7.08
C LEU A 93 -7.65 2.20 7.56
N ALA A 94 -8.68 2.43 8.37
CA ALA A 94 -9.61 1.37 8.79
C ALA A 94 -10.40 0.81 7.59
N HIS A 95 -10.95 1.70 6.75
CA HIS A 95 -11.62 1.32 5.51
C HIS A 95 -10.69 0.54 4.58
N HIS A 96 -9.47 1.05 4.37
CA HIS A 96 -8.43 0.42 3.57
C HIS A 96 -8.11 -0.99 4.06
N ARG A 97 -7.86 -1.16 5.37
CA ARG A 97 -7.61 -2.47 5.98
C ARG A 97 -8.74 -3.46 5.68
N THR A 98 -9.99 -3.08 5.97
CA THR A 98 -11.15 -3.96 5.75
C THR A 98 -11.28 -4.42 4.30
N ARG A 99 -10.90 -3.59 3.33
CA ARG A 99 -10.89 -3.99 1.91
C ARG A 99 -9.79 -5.01 1.63
N LEU A 100 -8.57 -4.76 2.10
CA LEU A 100 -7.44 -5.65 1.83
C LEU A 100 -7.57 -7.01 2.51
N ASP A 101 -8.17 -7.07 3.71
CA ASP A 101 -8.42 -8.33 4.39
C ASP A 101 -9.39 -9.25 3.63
N ARG A 102 -10.34 -8.67 2.88
CA ARG A 102 -11.27 -9.47 2.05
C ARG A 102 -10.60 -10.14 0.86
N ILE A 103 -9.45 -9.64 0.44
CA ILE A 103 -8.69 -10.15 -0.72
C ILE A 103 -7.33 -10.75 -0.32
N ASP A 104 -7.09 -10.91 0.98
CA ASP A 104 -5.88 -11.47 1.58
C ASP A 104 -4.57 -10.85 1.04
N LEU A 105 -4.58 -9.54 0.77
CA LEU A 105 -3.46 -8.85 0.12
C LEU A 105 -2.62 -8.04 1.14
N PRO A 106 -1.29 -8.22 1.18
CA PRO A 106 -0.41 -7.34 1.94
C PRO A 106 -0.49 -5.90 1.45
N SER A 107 -0.21 -4.93 2.33
CA SER A 107 -0.14 -3.51 1.98
C SER A 107 1.27 -2.97 2.21
N TRP A 108 1.79 -2.21 1.25
CA TRP A 108 3.05 -1.47 1.33
C TRP A 108 2.77 0.03 1.22
N THR A 109 3.49 0.84 2.00
CA THR A 109 3.40 2.30 1.96
C THR A 109 4.74 2.89 2.38
N ASP A 110 5.04 4.09 1.90
CA ASP A 110 6.16 4.89 2.35
C ASP A 110 5.63 6.13 3.05
N THR A 111 5.95 6.30 4.34
CA THR A 111 5.41 7.38 5.17
C THR A 111 6.52 8.30 5.66
N THR A 112 6.18 9.48 6.17
CA THR A 112 7.13 10.26 6.97
C THR A 112 7.18 9.71 8.39
N THR A 113 8.26 10.01 9.13
CA THR A 113 8.39 9.63 10.55
C THR A 113 7.23 10.18 11.39
N ALA A 114 6.69 11.36 11.05
CA ALA A 114 5.55 11.96 11.75
C ALA A 114 4.25 11.14 11.62
N ALA A 115 4.07 10.41 10.51
CA ALA A 115 2.89 9.58 10.29
C ALA A 115 3.04 8.15 10.85
N HIS A 116 4.24 7.74 11.23
CA HIS A 116 4.57 6.36 11.64
C HIS A 116 3.58 5.80 12.69
N THR A 117 3.34 6.54 13.78
CA THR A 117 2.45 6.09 14.87
C THR A 117 1.03 5.82 14.41
N LEU A 118 0.51 6.58 13.44
CA LEU A 118 -0.81 6.34 12.88
C LEU A 118 -0.84 4.98 12.17
N TYR A 119 0.12 4.75 11.27
CA TYR A 119 0.19 3.49 10.50
C TYR A 119 0.42 2.28 11.40
N THR A 120 1.29 2.38 12.42
CA THR A 120 1.54 1.28 13.37
C THR A 120 0.28 0.84 14.10
N ARG A 121 -0.58 1.78 14.52
CA ARG A 121 -1.88 1.46 15.14
C ARG A 121 -2.83 0.72 14.20
N HIS A 122 -2.62 0.81 12.89
CA HIS A 122 -3.39 0.11 11.86
C HIS A 122 -2.68 -1.16 11.33
N GLY A 123 -1.74 -1.71 12.09
CA GLY A 123 -1.12 -3.00 11.81
C GLY A 123 0.05 -2.95 10.82
N TYR A 124 0.50 -1.75 10.45
CA TYR A 124 1.72 -1.62 9.67
C TYR A 124 2.96 -1.78 10.57
N THR A 125 3.96 -2.49 10.07
CA THR A 125 5.26 -2.68 10.71
C THR A 125 6.32 -1.95 9.88
N PRO A 126 7.23 -1.21 10.53
CA PRO A 126 8.27 -0.46 9.83
C PRO A 126 9.32 -1.39 9.17
N ARG A 127 9.93 -0.87 8.12
CA ARG A 127 11.06 -1.48 7.38
C ARG A 127 12.28 -0.55 7.48
N PRO A 128 13.47 -0.93 6.98
CA PRO A 128 14.61 -0.02 7.00
C PRO A 128 14.26 1.34 6.39
N ALA A 129 14.57 2.41 7.12
CA ALA A 129 14.26 3.77 6.71
C ALA A 129 15.08 4.20 5.48
N ILE A 130 14.53 5.10 4.69
CA ILE A 130 15.17 5.67 3.50
C ILE A 130 15.43 7.16 3.79
N THR A 131 16.70 7.56 3.85
CA THR A 131 17.06 8.97 4.01
C THR A 131 17.30 9.59 2.65
N LEU A 132 16.48 10.59 2.29
CA LEU A 132 16.66 11.34 1.06
C LEU A 132 17.83 12.33 1.20
N PRO A 133 18.70 12.47 0.18
CA PRO A 133 19.71 13.53 0.18
C PRO A 133 19.05 14.90 0.32
N ASN A 134 19.42 15.67 1.35
CA ASN A 134 18.86 16.99 1.65
C ASN A 134 17.32 17.00 1.78
N GLY A 135 16.74 15.89 2.25
CA GLY A 135 15.28 15.71 2.33
C GLY A 135 14.84 14.97 3.60
N PRO A 136 13.53 14.69 3.71
CA PRO A 136 13.01 13.94 4.86
C PRO A 136 13.49 12.48 4.85
N THR A 137 13.54 11.89 6.03
CA THR A 137 13.57 10.44 6.19
C THR A 137 12.17 9.88 5.94
N LEU A 138 12.11 8.91 5.04
CA LEU A 138 10.93 8.11 4.79
C LEU A 138 11.02 6.80 5.56
N GLN A 139 9.87 6.33 5.98
CA GLN A 139 9.66 5.11 6.72
C GLN A 139 8.80 4.19 5.86
N PRO A 140 9.41 3.28 5.08
CA PRO A 140 8.65 2.23 4.43
C PRO A 140 8.01 1.34 5.49
N MET A 141 6.77 0.93 5.24
CA MET A 141 6.01 0.12 6.17
C MET A 141 5.19 -0.94 5.44
N ARG A 142 4.99 -2.07 6.11
CA ARG A 142 4.24 -3.21 5.59
C ARG A 142 3.14 -3.63 6.55
N ARG A 143 1.95 -3.87 6.03
CA ARG A 143 0.87 -4.55 6.74
C ARG A 143 0.61 -5.91 6.11
N ASN A 144 0.64 -6.98 6.90
CA ASN A 144 0.20 -8.31 6.46
C ASN A 144 -1.33 -8.42 6.57
N PRO A 145 -1.99 -9.24 5.75
CA PRO A 145 -3.41 -9.56 5.95
C PRO A 145 -3.63 -10.25 7.30
N ASP A 146 -4.81 -10.06 7.87
CA ASP A 146 -5.18 -10.69 9.14
C ASP A 146 -5.37 -12.19 8.92
N GLN A 147 -4.39 -13.01 9.31
CA GLN A 147 -4.44 -14.48 9.22
C GLN A 147 -5.64 -15.12 9.95
N ARG A 148 -6.35 -14.37 10.81
CA ARG A 148 -7.56 -14.83 11.51
C ARG A 148 -8.80 -14.90 10.62
N GLY A 149 -8.77 -14.30 9.42
CA GLY A 149 -9.84 -14.35 8.43
C GLY A 149 -9.63 -15.43 7.36
N ALA A 150 -8.50 -16.14 7.37
CA ALA A 150 -8.31 -17.29 6.50
C ALA A 150 -9.37 -18.33 6.86
N VAL A 151 -10.22 -18.68 5.89
CA VAL A 151 -11.10 -19.84 5.98
C VAL A 151 -10.25 -21.01 6.47
N PRO A 152 -10.66 -21.77 7.51
CA PRO A 152 -9.92 -22.96 7.90
C PRO A 152 -9.76 -23.82 6.66
N THR A 153 -8.53 -23.95 6.16
CA THR A 153 -8.21 -24.93 5.14
C THR A 153 -8.63 -26.26 5.74
N ASN A 154 -9.72 -26.82 5.21
CA ASN A 154 -10.28 -28.06 5.71
C ASN A 154 -9.16 -29.09 5.60
N ALA A 155 -8.51 -29.40 6.72
CA ALA A 155 -7.44 -30.38 6.75
C ALA A 155 -8.07 -31.66 6.23
N ALA A 156 -7.55 -32.14 5.10
CA ALA A 156 -8.03 -33.36 4.46
C ALA A 156 -8.22 -34.43 5.54
N HIS A 157 -9.47 -34.86 5.71
CA HIS A 157 -9.82 -35.95 6.61
C HIS A 157 -8.91 -37.13 6.23
N PRO A 158 -8.05 -37.64 7.13
CA PRO A 158 -7.27 -38.82 6.81
C PRO A 158 -8.28 -39.95 6.64
N ALA A 159 -8.47 -40.38 5.39
CA ALA A 159 -9.29 -41.53 5.06
C ALA A 159 -8.83 -42.71 5.92
N ASP A 160 -9.77 -43.23 6.68
CA ASP A 160 -9.65 -44.36 7.58
C ASP A 160 -9.03 -45.57 6.85
N ARG A 161 -7.71 -45.75 7.00
CA ARG A 161 -7.03 -47.00 6.69
C ARG A 161 -6.94 -47.82 7.96
N ARG A 162 -8.01 -48.54 8.31
CA ARG A 162 -7.89 -49.80 9.05
C ARG A 162 -9.19 -50.62 9.05
N ARG A 163 -9.01 -51.88 8.65
CA ARG A 163 -9.84 -53.10 8.75
C ARG A 163 -10.42 -53.54 7.39
N GLN A 164 -10.28 -54.77 6.94
CA GLN A 164 -9.62 -55.95 7.51
C GLN A 164 -9.39 -56.97 6.39
N VAL A 165 -8.28 -57.69 6.52
CA VAL A 165 -7.99 -58.96 5.86
C VAL A 165 -8.86 -60.03 6.52
N LEU A 166 -9.69 -60.75 5.75
CA LEU A 166 -9.93 -62.21 5.78
C LEU A 166 -11.22 -62.52 5.00
N ASN A 167 -11.10 -63.32 3.94
CA ASN A 167 -12.05 -64.39 3.56
C ASN A 167 -11.67 -64.94 2.18
N SER A 168 -10.84 -65.99 2.17
CA SER A 168 -10.83 -67.09 1.19
C SER A 168 -10.13 -68.27 1.83
#